data_AF-A0A800KL24-F1
#
_entry.id   AF-A0A800KL24-F1
#
_cell.length_a   1.000
_cell.length_b   1.000
_cell.length_c   1.000
_cell.angle_alpha   90.00
_cell.angle_beta   90.00
_cell.angle_gamma   90.00
#
_symmetry.space_group_name_H-M   'P 1'
#
loop_
_entity.id
_entity.type
_entity.pdbx_description
1 polymer ?
#
loop_
_entity_poly.entity_id
_entity_poly.type
_entity_poly.pdbx_seq_one_letter_code
_entity_poly.pdbx_strand_id
1 'polypeptide(L)'
;MRKSLLAIISLAALMPLTVAQTRQDMDRDLLLASHRSLSPDYGQESEVRLTRPVEVRIDLLFETAESGDGLLRMSLFGDEAIEVQHESSGSTLQGGLTWVGKVVGDPHGEVCMVVHGDKVAASIRHAGKLLRIGPGSNGVHGLTLVDENNYLPCGTDHSHQVHTPDDLSESSAAGTLYADILVAYSPQARSTNGGPNGILSLINLAVLETNQAYNSSIVAHDLRLVLALETVQDETSDMGQVLGRLRSTSDGWYDEVHAARNLVGADFVAMITSAGQYCGIAYLMTNVSQGFASSAFSVTLDSCSTGYYSFGHEIGHNMGCTHDRDNASGGAYAYSYGYRTPNNQYRTVMAYSPGSRIKYFSTPLVTYNGWVLGVPHPNSDSADNSRSLDTAAPTFTNFRSEKQVLLSEDFESGNFAAGGWTVSDANRCKVKTKASYGGNFGGRLKKGGVGTGACTVGTEATWIESPSISTVGYSSVQINLAAHFRNNTLSCEYLDFQWWNGSTWKSYATVEKHAWDKYTFSLPAGAANNPDLRLRFVTNAKGLKERGEVDDILVIGTP
;
A
#
# COMPACT_ATOMS: atom_id res chain seq x y z
N MET A 1 -6.48 27.74 -79.80
CA MET A 1 -7.57 28.40 -79.03
C MET A 1 -8.04 27.44 -77.93
N ARG A 2 -8.27 27.97 -76.72
CA ARG A 2 -8.59 27.24 -75.47
C ARG A 2 -9.69 26.16 -75.60
N LYS A 3 -9.57 25.11 -74.78
CA LYS A 3 -10.56 24.35 -73.98
C LYS A 3 -9.94 22.97 -73.66
N SER A 4 -10.03 22.29 -72.52
CA SER A 4 -10.48 22.54 -71.14
C SER A 4 -9.97 21.33 -70.32
N LEU A 5 -9.77 21.54 -69.02
CA LEU A 5 -9.39 20.56 -67.98
C LEU A 5 -10.37 19.36 -67.89
N LEU A 6 -9.88 18.15 -67.60
CA LEU A 6 -10.32 17.29 -66.49
C LEU A 6 -9.44 16.03 -66.39
N ALA A 7 -8.98 15.72 -65.18
CA ALA A 7 -8.17 14.54 -64.84
C ALA A 7 -9.02 13.50 -64.10
N ILE A 8 -8.87 12.22 -64.44
CA ILE A 8 -9.37 11.06 -63.66
C ILE A 8 -8.34 9.91 -63.70
N ILE A 9 -7.87 9.60 -62.48
CA ILE A 9 -7.42 8.36 -61.82
C ILE A 9 -7.52 7.03 -62.63
N SER A 10 -6.46 6.19 -62.61
CA SER A 10 -6.42 4.93 -61.82
C SER A 10 -5.22 4.00 -62.14
N LEU A 11 -4.89 3.19 -61.13
CA LEU A 11 -4.20 1.89 -61.12
C LEU A 11 -2.66 1.84 -60.96
N ALA A 12 -2.22 1.60 -59.72
CA ALA A 12 -0.93 0.95 -59.42
C ALA A 12 -1.18 -0.27 -58.52
N ALA A 13 -0.47 -1.35 -58.83
CA ALA A 13 -0.76 -2.74 -58.48
C ALA A 13 -0.48 -3.11 -57.02
N LEU A 14 -1.24 -4.10 -56.53
CA LEU A 14 -0.99 -4.84 -55.30
C LEU A 14 0.34 -5.60 -55.36
N MET A 15 1.14 -5.50 -54.29
CA MET A 15 2.14 -6.50 -53.90
C MET A 15 1.62 -7.25 -52.66
N PRO A 16 1.76 -8.59 -52.57
CA PRO A 16 1.34 -9.33 -51.39
C PRO A 16 2.41 -9.21 -50.29
N LEU A 17 2.02 -8.74 -49.10
CA LEU A 17 2.81 -8.93 -47.89
C LEU A 17 2.74 -10.40 -47.49
N THR A 18 3.83 -11.12 -47.63
CA THR A 18 4.07 -12.38 -46.93
C THR A 18 4.91 -12.11 -45.70
N VAL A 19 4.30 -12.19 -44.51
CA VAL A 19 5.01 -12.49 -43.26
C VAL A 19 4.32 -13.71 -42.66
N ALA A 20 4.95 -14.87 -42.85
CA ALA A 20 4.69 -16.03 -42.00
C ALA A 20 5.50 -15.81 -40.73
N GLN A 21 4.87 -15.26 -39.68
CA GLN A 21 5.42 -15.31 -38.33
C GLN A 21 5.44 -16.78 -37.89
N THR A 22 6.59 -17.25 -37.41
CA THR A 22 6.74 -18.63 -36.97
C THR A 22 6.06 -18.83 -35.61
N ARG A 23 5.58 -20.04 -35.30
CA ARG A 23 4.96 -20.40 -34.01
C ARG A 23 5.89 -20.15 -32.80
N GLN A 24 7.18 -19.98 -33.04
CA GLN A 24 8.22 -19.71 -32.05
C GLN A 24 8.32 -18.21 -31.70
N ASP A 25 7.91 -17.31 -32.61
CA ASP A 25 7.79 -15.87 -32.33
C ASP A 25 6.51 -15.55 -31.53
N MET A 26 5.44 -16.35 -31.71
CA MET A 26 4.15 -16.18 -31.01
C MET A 26 4.18 -16.52 -29.51
N ASP A 27 5.19 -17.26 -29.03
CA ASP A 27 5.31 -17.70 -27.63
C ASP A 27 6.19 -16.77 -26.78
N ARG A 28 6.93 -15.84 -27.41
CA ARG A 28 7.91 -15.00 -26.71
C ARG A 28 7.25 -13.95 -25.82
N ASP A 29 6.14 -13.36 -26.29
CA ASP A 29 5.43 -12.27 -25.61
C ASP A 29 4.15 -12.77 -24.89
N LEU A 30 4.01 -14.10 -24.73
CA LEU A 30 2.86 -14.71 -24.05
C LEU A 30 2.99 -14.56 -22.53
N LEU A 31 2.30 -13.57 -21.98
CA LEU A 31 2.27 -13.28 -20.55
C LEU A 31 1.50 -14.33 -19.74
N LEU A 32 0.37 -14.81 -20.27
CA LEU A 32 -0.46 -15.83 -19.63
C LEU A 32 -0.50 -17.11 -20.45
N ALA A 33 0.17 -18.15 -19.96
CA ALA A 33 0.10 -19.50 -20.50
C ALA A 33 -0.91 -20.37 -19.73
N SER A 34 -1.61 -21.27 -20.44
CA SER A 34 -2.44 -22.29 -19.79
C SER A 34 -1.58 -23.34 -19.11
N HIS A 35 -1.81 -23.61 -17.83
CA HIS A 35 -1.11 -24.69 -17.12
C HIS A 35 -1.64 -26.05 -17.60
N ARG A 36 -0.76 -26.92 -18.13
CA ARG A 36 -1.11 -28.11 -18.92
C ARG A 36 -1.70 -29.30 -18.14
N SER A 37 -2.01 -29.17 -16.85
CA SER A 37 -2.26 -30.34 -15.98
C SER A 37 -3.47 -30.27 -15.05
N LEU A 38 -4.30 -29.22 -15.09
CA LEU A 38 -5.48 -29.14 -14.22
C LEU A 38 -6.70 -28.67 -15.02
N SER A 39 -7.81 -29.38 -14.84
CA SER A 39 -9.11 -29.05 -15.43
C SER A 39 -9.68 -27.75 -14.84
N PRO A 40 -10.54 -27.02 -15.58
CA PRO A 40 -11.29 -25.89 -15.03
C PRO A 40 -12.05 -26.33 -13.79
N ASP A 41 -12.06 -25.50 -12.75
CA ASP A 41 -12.88 -25.68 -11.56
C ASP A 41 -13.87 -24.51 -11.46
N TYR A 42 -15.00 -24.75 -10.80
CA TYR A 42 -15.90 -23.68 -10.38
C TYR A 42 -15.50 -23.33 -8.94
N GLY A 43 -14.97 -22.13 -8.72
CA GLY A 43 -14.63 -21.66 -7.37
C GLY A 43 -15.86 -21.74 -6.44
N GLN A 44 -15.61 -21.88 -5.14
CA GLN A 44 -16.68 -21.99 -4.12
C GLN A 44 -17.31 -20.63 -3.77
N GLU A 45 -16.69 -19.52 -4.20
CA GLU A 45 -17.19 -18.16 -3.99
C GLU A 45 -18.31 -17.81 -4.97
N SER A 46 -19.32 -17.08 -4.52
CA SER A 46 -20.55 -16.81 -5.27
C SER A 46 -20.35 -16.00 -6.55
N GLU A 47 -19.32 -15.17 -6.60
CA GLU A 47 -18.93 -14.31 -7.72
C GLU A 47 -18.09 -15.04 -8.77
N VAL A 48 -17.59 -16.24 -8.47
CA VAL A 48 -16.75 -17.00 -9.39
C VAL A 48 -17.62 -17.71 -10.42
N ARG A 49 -17.52 -17.28 -11.68
CA ARG A 49 -18.24 -17.94 -12.78
C ARG A 49 -17.43 -19.09 -13.39
N LEU A 50 -16.14 -18.87 -13.61
CA LEU A 50 -15.19 -19.84 -14.18
C LEU A 50 -13.79 -19.55 -13.63
N THR A 51 -13.00 -20.57 -13.30
CA THR A 51 -11.57 -20.40 -13.05
C THR A 51 -10.73 -21.42 -13.80
N ARG A 52 -9.50 -21.03 -14.16
CA ARG A 52 -8.49 -21.93 -14.72
C ARG A 52 -7.10 -21.58 -14.21
N PRO A 53 -6.21 -22.56 -14.04
CA PRO A 53 -4.82 -22.29 -13.69
C PRO A 53 -4.10 -21.54 -14.82
N VAL A 54 -3.24 -20.61 -14.44
CA VAL A 54 -2.37 -19.84 -15.34
C VAL A 54 -0.96 -19.75 -14.77
N GLU A 55 0.02 -19.84 -15.67
CA GLU A 55 1.38 -19.42 -15.38
C GLU A 55 1.55 -17.99 -15.86
N VAL A 56 2.00 -17.10 -14.98
CA VAL A 56 2.29 -15.70 -15.29
C VAL A 56 3.79 -15.56 -15.51
N ARG A 57 4.18 -15.10 -16.70
CA ARG A 57 5.59 -14.80 -17.03
C ARG A 57 6.01 -13.46 -16.41
N ILE A 58 6.41 -13.52 -15.14
CA ILE A 58 6.82 -12.35 -14.35
C ILE A 58 8.02 -11.62 -14.98
N ASP A 59 8.95 -12.36 -15.58
CA ASP A 59 10.12 -11.81 -16.28
C ASP A 59 9.73 -10.79 -17.36
N LEU A 60 8.70 -11.08 -18.15
CA LEU A 60 8.20 -10.16 -19.18
C LEU A 60 7.60 -8.87 -18.60
N LEU A 61 7.01 -8.92 -17.41
CA LEU A 61 6.49 -7.73 -16.73
C LEU A 61 7.64 -6.80 -16.31
N PHE A 62 8.74 -7.35 -15.81
CA PHE A 62 9.92 -6.56 -15.47
C PHE A 62 10.63 -6.02 -16.71
N GLU A 63 10.80 -6.83 -17.76
CA GLU A 63 11.41 -6.39 -19.03
C GLU A 63 10.66 -5.22 -19.68
N THR A 64 9.32 -5.30 -19.71
CA THR A 64 8.48 -4.20 -20.25
C THR A 64 8.48 -2.97 -19.35
N ALA A 65 8.46 -3.15 -18.02
CA ALA A 65 8.59 -2.05 -17.08
C ALA A 65 9.94 -1.31 -17.22
N GLU A 66 11.04 -2.04 -17.39
CA GLU A 66 12.39 -1.47 -17.55
C GLU A 66 12.57 -0.75 -18.89
N SER A 67 12.00 -1.30 -19.95
CA SER A 67 12.08 -0.69 -21.29
C SER A 67 11.09 0.47 -21.47
N GLY A 68 10.03 0.53 -20.67
CA GLY A 68 9.00 1.58 -20.71
C GLY A 68 8.04 1.46 -21.90
N ASP A 69 8.08 0.32 -22.60
CA ASP A 69 7.20 -0.02 -23.72
C ASP A 69 7.11 -1.55 -23.83
N GLY A 70 6.02 -2.06 -24.39
CA GLY A 70 5.86 -3.50 -24.59
C GLY A 70 4.44 -3.90 -24.92
N LEU A 71 4.31 -4.83 -25.87
CA LEU A 71 3.05 -5.45 -26.22
C LEU A 71 3.07 -6.89 -25.72
N LEU A 72 2.20 -7.21 -24.76
CA LEU A 72 2.10 -8.54 -24.17
C LEU A 72 0.80 -9.22 -24.58
N ARG A 73 0.85 -10.52 -24.83
CA ARG A 73 -0.32 -11.32 -25.18
C ARG A 73 -0.82 -12.13 -24.00
N MET A 74 -2.11 -12.11 -23.75
CA MET A 74 -2.75 -12.83 -22.65
C MET A 74 -3.82 -13.77 -23.20
N SER A 75 -3.64 -15.08 -23.00
CA SER A 75 -4.72 -16.04 -23.27
C SER A 75 -5.76 -15.93 -22.15
N LEU A 76 -7.04 -15.79 -22.51
CA LEU A 76 -8.16 -15.70 -21.57
C LEU A 76 -8.85 -17.07 -21.45
N PHE A 77 -10.15 -17.20 -21.75
CA PHE A 77 -10.87 -18.48 -21.71
C PHE A 77 -11.15 -19.01 -23.12
N GLY A 78 -11.11 -20.33 -23.29
CA GLY A 78 -11.24 -20.95 -24.61
C GLY A 78 -10.11 -20.52 -25.54
N ASP A 79 -10.45 -20.14 -26.77
CA ASP A 79 -9.50 -19.64 -27.77
C ASP A 79 -9.32 -18.11 -27.74
N GLU A 80 -9.94 -17.41 -26.77
CA GLU A 80 -9.85 -15.96 -26.62
C GLU A 80 -8.45 -15.55 -26.14
N ALA A 81 -7.86 -14.57 -26.81
CA ALA A 81 -6.61 -13.95 -26.40
C ALA A 81 -6.68 -12.44 -26.69
N ILE A 82 -6.07 -11.66 -25.82
CA ILE A 82 -5.96 -10.21 -25.94
C ILE A 82 -4.50 -9.78 -26.05
N GLU A 83 -4.27 -8.66 -26.72
CA GLU A 83 -2.99 -7.95 -26.71
C GLU A 83 -3.12 -6.74 -25.78
N VAL A 84 -2.10 -6.54 -24.94
CA VAL A 84 -2.09 -5.51 -23.91
C VAL A 84 -0.83 -4.68 -24.06
N GLN A 85 -1.02 -3.41 -24.38
CA GLN A 85 0.03 -2.42 -24.50
C GLN A 85 0.37 -1.91 -23.11
N HIS A 86 1.65 -1.99 -22.72
CA HIS A 86 2.16 -1.37 -21.50
C HIS A 86 1.91 0.14 -21.53
N GLU A 87 1.44 0.68 -20.41
CA GLU A 87 1.18 2.10 -20.23
C GLU A 87 2.05 2.70 -19.13
N SER A 88 2.13 2.03 -17.98
CA SER A 88 2.94 2.51 -16.85
C SER A 88 3.30 1.39 -15.89
N SER A 89 4.37 1.63 -15.14
CA SER A 89 4.84 0.76 -14.07
C SER A 89 5.42 1.57 -12.92
N GLY A 90 5.49 0.96 -11.74
CA GLY A 90 6.07 1.56 -10.55
C GLY A 90 6.49 0.51 -9.53
N SER A 91 7.04 0.96 -8.41
CA SER A 91 7.46 0.10 -7.30
C SER A 91 6.42 0.07 -6.19
N THR A 92 6.27 -1.07 -5.53
CA THR A 92 5.49 -1.18 -4.27
C THR A 92 6.36 -0.87 -3.05
N LEU A 93 5.74 -0.58 -1.90
CA LEU A 93 6.40 -0.23 -0.64
C LEU A 93 7.52 -1.22 -0.21
N GLN A 94 7.41 -2.49 -0.59
CA GLN A 94 8.31 -3.57 -0.19
C GLN A 94 9.03 -4.21 -1.39
N GLY A 95 9.25 -3.47 -2.48
CA GLY A 95 10.10 -3.93 -3.60
C GLY A 95 9.43 -4.84 -4.62
N GLY A 96 8.11 -4.74 -4.77
CA GLY A 96 7.35 -5.35 -5.87
C GLY A 96 7.15 -4.40 -7.06
N LEU A 97 6.51 -4.90 -8.11
CA LEU A 97 6.22 -4.17 -9.35
C LEU A 97 4.71 -3.91 -9.47
N THR A 98 4.32 -2.68 -9.76
CA THR A 98 3.00 -2.37 -10.33
C THR A 98 3.13 -2.26 -11.85
N TRP A 99 2.13 -2.76 -12.57
CA TRP A 99 2.10 -2.76 -14.03
C TRP A 99 0.68 -2.47 -14.52
N VAL A 100 0.55 -1.46 -15.37
CA VAL A 100 -0.73 -1.07 -15.98
C VAL A 100 -0.58 -1.16 -17.49
N GLY A 101 -1.58 -1.73 -18.15
CA GLY A 101 -1.64 -1.78 -19.60
C GLY A 101 -3.05 -1.60 -20.14
N LYS A 102 -3.14 -1.17 -21.40
CA LYS A 102 -4.40 -0.99 -22.14
C LYS A 102 -4.60 -2.13 -23.12
N VAL A 103 -5.81 -2.64 -23.20
CA VAL A 103 -6.16 -3.72 -24.14
C VAL A 103 -6.30 -3.13 -25.54
N VAL A 104 -5.53 -3.64 -26.48
CA VAL A 104 -5.53 -3.16 -27.86
C VAL A 104 -6.90 -3.39 -28.49
N GLY A 105 -7.47 -2.32 -29.07
CA GLY A 105 -8.78 -2.37 -29.72
C GLY A 105 -9.99 -2.29 -28.78
N ASP A 106 -9.78 -2.21 -27.46
CA ASP A 106 -10.82 -1.98 -26.47
C ASP A 106 -10.58 -0.63 -25.75
N PRO A 107 -11.33 0.44 -26.08
CA PRO A 107 -11.11 1.77 -25.50
C PRO A 107 -11.21 1.84 -23.98
N HIS A 108 -11.89 0.87 -23.35
CA HIS A 108 -12.04 0.78 -21.90
C HIS A 108 -11.42 -0.49 -21.32
N GLY A 109 -10.72 -1.23 -22.17
CA GLY A 109 -10.04 -2.44 -21.78
C GLY A 109 -8.72 -2.09 -21.11
N GLU A 110 -8.50 -2.66 -19.95
CA GLU A 110 -7.36 -2.33 -19.10
C GLU A 110 -6.97 -3.52 -18.24
N VAL A 111 -5.68 -3.57 -17.93
CA VAL A 111 -5.10 -4.55 -17.03
C VAL A 111 -4.28 -3.82 -15.97
N CYS A 112 -4.60 -4.06 -14.70
CA CYS A 112 -3.77 -3.65 -13.58
C CYS A 112 -3.21 -4.90 -12.92
N MET A 113 -1.88 -4.99 -12.80
CA MET A 113 -1.18 -6.10 -12.15
C MET A 113 -0.24 -5.60 -11.07
N VAL A 114 -0.08 -6.41 -10.05
CA VAL A 114 0.99 -6.26 -9.06
C VAL A 114 1.72 -7.57 -8.90
N VAL A 115 3.04 -7.50 -8.88
CA VAL A 115 3.94 -8.59 -8.53
C VAL A 115 4.58 -8.30 -7.18
N HIS A 116 4.52 -9.25 -6.26
CA HIS A 116 5.30 -9.22 -5.02
C HIS A 116 5.91 -10.59 -4.75
N GLY A 117 7.24 -10.67 -4.74
CA GLY A 117 7.96 -11.95 -4.72
C GLY A 117 7.57 -12.81 -5.93
N ASP A 118 7.04 -14.00 -5.66
CA ASP A 118 6.55 -14.97 -6.65
C ASP A 118 5.04 -14.90 -6.91
N LYS A 119 4.33 -13.96 -6.27
CA LYS A 119 2.87 -13.82 -6.36
C LYS A 119 2.47 -12.65 -7.23
N VAL A 120 1.30 -12.78 -7.83
CA VAL A 120 0.71 -11.84 -8.78
C VAL A 120 -0.75 -11.69 -8.39
N ALA A 121 -1.21 -10.45 -8.26
CA ALA A 121 -2.62 -10.11 -8.23
C ALA A 121 -2.92 -9.23 -9.45
N ALA A 122 -4.02 -9.48 -10.16
CA ALA A 122 -4.42 -8.64 -11.28
C ALA A 122 -5.93 -8.50 -11.42
N SER A 123 -6.36 -7.37 -11.99
CA SER A 123 -7.67 -7.20 -12.60
C SER A 123 -7.53 -6.92 -14.09
N ILE A 124 -8.46 -7.48 -14.87
CA ILE A 124 -8.53 -7.33 -16.31
C ILE A 124 -9.97 -6.93 -16.64
N ARG A 125 -10.15 -5.73 -17.17
CA ARG A 125 -11.41 -5.28 -17.77
C ARG A 125 -11.28 -5.46 -19.28
N HIS A 126 -12.19 -6.23 -19.87
CA HIS A 126 -12.25 -6.40 -21.32
C HIS A 126 -13.67 -6.71 -21.77
N ALA A 127 -14.15 -6.03 -22.82
CA ALA A 127 -15.45 -6.27 -23.42
C ALA A 127 -16.62 -6.30 -22.41
N GLY A 128 -16.56 -5.41 -21.40
CA GLY A 128 -17.56 -5.32 -20.33
C GLY A 128 -17.51 -6.43 -19.28
N LYS A 129 -16.50 -7.31 -19.32
CA LYS A 129 -16.27 -8.37 -18.32
C LYS A 129 -15.14 -7.98 -17.38
N LEU A 130 -15.20 -8.54 -16.17
CA LEU A 130 -14.11 -8.52 -15.20
C LEU A 130 -13.49 -9.90 -15.09
N LEU A 131 -12.17 -9.98 -15.26
CA LEU A 131 -11.37 -11.13 -14.88
C LEU A 131 -10.37 -10.75 -13.80
N ARG A 132 -9.99 -11.72 -12.97
CA ARG A 132 -8.99 -11.55 -11.91
C ARG A 132 -7.92 -12.62 -12.01
N ILE A 133 -6.68 -12.24 -11.68
CA ILE A 133 -5.60 -13.19 -11.40
C ILE A 133 -5.32 -13.13 -9.91
N GLY A 134 -5.28 -14.29 -9.28
CA GLY A 134 -4.99 -14.43 -7.86
C GLY A 134 -4.35 -15.77 -7.54
N PRO A 135 -4.16 -16.09 -6.24
CA PRO A 135 -3.65 -17.39 -5.83
C PRO A 135 -4.56 -18.52 -6.31
N GLY A 136 -3.96 -19.59 -6.83
CA GLY A 136 -4.65 -20.83 -7.22
C GLY A 136 -4.05 -22.05 -6.52
N SER A 137 -4.46 -23.25 -6.94
CA SER A 137 -4.00 -24.50 -6.33
C SER A 137 -2.52 -24.81 -6.63
N ASN A 138 -1.86 -25.51 -5.70
CA ASN A 138 -0.48 -26.01 -5.86
C ASN A 138 0.58 -24.95 -6.19
N GLY A 139 0.36 -23.69 -5.78
CA GLY A 139 1.32 -22.60 -5.97
C GLY A 139 1.27 -21.93 -7.34
N VAL A 140 0.30 -22.28 -8.19
CA VAL A 140 0.02 -21.65 -9.50
C VAL A 140 -1.06 -20.59 -9.34
N HIS A 141 -1.10 -19.56 -10.18
CA HIS A 141 -2.16 -18.56 -10.18
C HIS A 141 -3.45 -19.08 -10.84
N GLY A 142 -4.60 -18.52 -10.46
CA GLY A 142 -5.88 -18.75 -11.12
C GLY A 142 -6.33 -17.53 -11.90
N LEU A 143 -6.74 -17.70 -13.16
CA LEU A 143 -7.50 -16.70 -13.92
C LEU A 143 -8.98 -16.99 -13.73
N THR A 144 -9.70 -16.02 -13.17
CA THR A 144 -11.10 -16.14 -12.78
C THR A 144 -11.95 -15.15 -13.55
N LEU A 145 -13.03 -15.61 -14.18
CA LEU A 145 -14.10 -14.77 -14.71
C LEU A 145 -15.10 -14.48 -13.60
N VAL A 146 -15.37 -13.19 -13.35
CA VAL A 146 -16.21 -12.72 -12.24
C VAL A 146 -17.62 -12.40 -12.74
N ASP A 147 -18.64 -12.81 -11.97
CA ASP A 147 -20.01 -12.31 -12.10
C ASP A 147 -20.24 -11.18 -11.08
N GLU A 148 -20.17 -9.95 -11.58
CA GLU A 148 -20.28 -8.76 -10.74
C GLU A 148 -21.66 -8.59 -10.06
N ASN A 149 -22.69 -9.32 -10.51
CA ASN A 149 -24.02 -9.26 -9.91
C ASN A 149 -24.12 -10.02 -8.59
N ASN A 150 -23.16 -10.91 -8.31
CA ASN A 150 -23.14 -11.72 -7.10
C ASN A 150 -22.27 -11.10 -5.99
N TYR A 151 -21.68 -9.92 -6.22
CA TYR A 151 -20.98 -9.21 -5.17
C TYR A 151 -21.93 -8.73 -4.08
N LEU A 152 -21.45 -8.83 -2.84
CA LEU A 152 -22.15 -8.31 -1.67
C LEU A 152 -22.28 -6.78 -1.74
N PRO A 153 -23.31 -6.18 -1.11
CA PRO A 153 -23.44 -4.73 -1.07
C PRO A 153 -22.41 -4.09 -0.13
N CYS A 154 -22.32 -2.76 -0.15
CA CYS A 154 -21.65 -1.99 0.91
C CYS A 154 -22.52 -1.98 2.18
N GLY A 155 -21.88 -2.08 3.34
CA GLY A 155 -22.52 -2.06 4.66
C GLY A 155 -22.63 -0.66 5.28
N THR A 156 -22.01 0.35 4.67
CA THR A 156 -22.00 1.73 5.17
C THR A 156 -23.39 2.36 5.00
N ASP A 157 -23.91 2.93 6.08
CA ASP A 157 -25.22 3.58 6.12
C ASP A 157 -25.24 4.76 7.10
N HIS A 158 -26.44 5.28 7.39
CA HIS A 158 -26.62 6.39 8.32
C HIS A 158 -26.07 6.14 9.74
N SER A 159 -25.96 4.88 10.20
CA SER A 159 -25.41 4.55 11.53
C SER A 159 -23.89 4.70 11.60
N HIS A 160 -23.24 4.80 10.44
CA HIS A 160 -21.80 4.97 10.30
C HIS A 160 -21.39 6.42 10.04
N GLN A 161 -22.36 7.34 9.93
CA GLN A 161 -22.11 8.76 9.79
C GLN A 161 -21.46 9.33 11.04
N VAL A 162 -20.33 9.99 10.87
CA VAL A 162 -19.62 10.69 11.92
C VAL A 162 -19.67 12.17 11.61
N HIS A 163 -20.45 12.88 12.41
CA HIS A 163 -20.45 14.32 12.45
C HIS A 163 -19.53 14.77 13.58
N THR A 164 -18.49 15.51 13.25
CA THR A 164 -17.54 16.08 14.21
C THR A 164 -17.80 17.58 14.36
N PRO A 165 -17.46 18.21 15.48
CA PRO A 165 -17.47 19.66 15.55
C PRO A 165 -16.62 20.27 14.42
N ASP A 166 -17.10 21.35 13.83
CA ASP A 166 -16.37 22.07 12.80
C ASP A 166 -15.04 22.59 13.37
N ASP A 167 -13.96 22.32 12.65
CA ASP A 167 -12.66 22.87 12.98
C ASP A 167 -12.54 24.25 12.32
N LEU A 168 -12.15 25.28 13.07
CA LEU A 168 -12.00 26.65 12.55
C LEU A 168 -10.70 26.83 11.74
N SER A 169 -9.92 25.76 11.55
CA SER A 169 -8.64 25.80 10.84
C SER A 169 -8.79 25.29 9.40
N GLU A 170 -8.74 26.22 8.44
CA GLU A 170 -8.49 25.86 7.05
C GLU A 170 -7.03 25.44 6.91
N SER A 171 -6.82 24.16 6.56
CA SER A 171 -5.52 23.67 6.12
C SER A 171 -5.34 24.02 4.64
N SER A 172 -4.19 24.57 4.28
CA SER A 172 -3.78 24.75 2.88
C SER A 172 -2.47 24.02 2.68
N ALA A 173 -2.37 23.24 1.60
CA ALA A 173 -1.15 22.53 1.24
C ALA A 173 -0.63 23.04 -0.11
N ALA A 174 0.70 23.14 -0.21
CA ALA A 174 1.40 23.41 -1.46
C ALA A 174 2.10 22.13 -1.92
N GLY A 175 1.85 21.68 -3.15
CA GLY A 175 2.41 20.46 -3.72
C GLY A 175 1.39 19.33 -3.87
N THR A 176 1.85 18.18 -4.37
CA THR A 176 1.03 16.96 -4.48
C THR A 176 0.68 16.46 -3.09
N LEU A 177 -0.60 16.22 -2.85
CA LEU A 177 -1.11 15.67 -1.60
C LEU A 177 -1.08 14.14 -1.63
N TYR A 178 -0.59 13.53 -0.55
CA TYR A 178 -0.70 12.09 -0.33
C TYR A 178 -1.61 11.82 0.86
N ALA A 179 -2.61 10.96 0.64
CA ALA A 179 -3.35 10.34 1.74
C ALA A 179 -2.56 9.13 2.21
N ASP A 180 -1.90 9.22 3.36
CA ASP A 180 -1.11 8.11 3.89
C ASP A 180 -2.03 7.03 4.46
N ILE A 181 -1.88 5.79 3.99
CA ILE A 181 -2.70 4.67 4.43
C ILE A 181 -1.86 3.53 5.01
N LEU A 182 -2.30 3.05 6.17
CA LEU A 182 -1.91 1.76 6.70
C LEU A 182 -3.00 0.76 6.32
N VAL A 183 -2.62 -0.33 5.66
CA VAL A 183 -3.55 -1.43 5.36
C VAL A 183 -3.27 -2.60 6.28
N ALA A 184 -4.16 -2.80 7.24
CA ALA A 184 -4.17 -3.99 8.08
C ALA A 184 -4.76 -5.18 7.30
N TYR A 185 -4.40 -6.39 7.68
CA TYR A 185 -5.01 -7.61 7.16
C TYR A 185 -4.98 -8.70 8.21
N SER A 186 -5.97 -9.58 8.20
CA SER A 186 -6.02 -10.68 9.14
C SER A 186 -5.16 -11.88 8.74
N PRO A 187 -4.82 -12.77 9.70
CA PRO A 187 -4.21 -14.06 9.40
C PRO A 187 -5.02 -14.92 8.42
N GLN A 188 -6.36 -14.89 8.50
CA GLN A 188 -7.22 -15.56 7.53
C GLN A 188 -7.10 -14.92 6.15
N ALA A 189 -7.13 -13.59 6.03
CA ALA A 189 -6.91 -12.88 4.77
C ALA A 189 -5.57 -13.23 4.12
N ARG A 190 -4.49 -13.28 4.91
CA ARG A 190 -3.18 -13.75 4.45
C ARG A 190 -3.26 -15.18 3.90
N SER A 191 -3.92 -16.07 4.63
CA SER A 191 -3.98 -17.49 4.27
C SER A 191 -4.80 -17.73 3.00
N THR A 192 -5.97 -17.11 2.88
CA THR A 192 -6.83 -17.15 1.68
C THR A 192 -6.11 -16.60 0.47
N ASN A 193 -5.34 -15.52 0.64
CA ASN A 193 -4.65 -14.85 -0.45
C ASN A 193 -3.28 -15.46 -0.78
N GLY A 194 -3.02 -16.72 -0.40
CA GLY A 194 -1.82 -17.44 -0.84
C GLY A 194 -0.54 -17.08 -0.08
N GLY A 195 -0.67 -16.60 1.16
CA GLY A 195 0.44 -16.26 2.05
C GLY A 195 0.88 -14.78 1.97
N PRO A 196 1.98 -14.41 2.65
CA PRO A 196 2.44 -13.02 2.78
C PRO A 196 2.56 -12.29 1.44
N ASN A 197 3.21 -12.90 0.45
CA ASN A 197 3.41 -12.28 -0.86
C ASN A 197 2.09 -12.03 -1.61
N GLY A 198 1.11 -12.92 -1.45
CA GLY A 198 -0.15 -12.82 -2.18
C GLY A 198 -1.09 -11.78 -1.57
N ILE A 199 -1.19 -11.70 -0.25
CA ILE A 199 -1.95 -10.60 0.40
C ILE A 199 -1.30 -9.24 0.13
N LEU A 200 0.04 -9.15 0.12
CA LEU A 200 0.74 -7.93 -0.27
C LEU A 200 0.49 -7.55 -1.73
N SER A 201 0.42 -8.52 -2.64
CA SER A 201 0.05 -8.26 -4.05
C SER A 201 -1.37 -7.71 -4.15
N LEU A 202 -2.33 -8.27 -3.41
CA LEU A 202 -3.72 -7.79 -3.37
C LEU A 202 -3.82 -6.35 -2.82
N ILE A 203 -3.19 -6.08 -1.67
CA ILE A 203 -3.21 -4.76 -1.02
C ILE A 203 -2.66 -3.70 -1.97
N ASN A 204 -1.51 -3.96 -2.58
CA ASN A 204 -0.90 -3.03 -3.53
C ASN A 204 -1.75 -2.86 -4.80
N LEU A 205 -2.43 -3.91 -5.27
CA LEU A 205 -3.36 -3.78 -6.40
C LEU A 205 -4.57 -2.91 -6.03
N ALA A 206 -5.11 -3.03 -4.81
CA ALA A 206 -6.23 -2.22 -4.34
C ALA A 206 -5.86 -0.73 -4.24
N VAL A 207 -4.63 -0.43 -3.77
CA VAL A 207 -4.08 0.93 -3.76
C VAL A 207 -3.86 1.44 -5.18
N LEU A 208 -3.26 0.63 -6.05
CA LEU A 208 -3.04 0.97 -7.46
C LEU A 208 -4.36 1.32 -8.17
N GLU A 209 -5.39 0.49 -8.04
CA GLU A 209 -6.69 0.73 -8.67
C GLU A 209 -7.39 1.97 -8.13
N THR A 210 -7.27 2.24 -6.82
CA THR A 210 -7.78 3.47 -6.22
C THR A 210 -7.11 4.71 -6.82
N ASN A 211 -5.78 4.71 -6.94
CA ASN A 211 -5.06 5.82 -7.58
C ASN A 211 -5.37 5.95 -9.06
N GLN A 212 -5.56 4.84 -9.77
CA GLN A 212 -6.03 4.88 -11.16
C GLN A 212 -7.45 5.47 -11.26
N ALA A 213 -8.32 5.23 -10.28
CA ALA A 213 -9.64 5.86 -10.22
C ALA A 213 -9.55 7.36 -9.95
N TYR A 214 -8.65 7.80 -9.06
CA TYR A 214 -8.36 9.21 -8.83
C TYR A 214 -7.86 9.91 -10.09
N ASN A 215 -6.83 9.35 -10.74
CA ASN A 215 -6.27 9.90 -11.98
C ASN A 215 -7.33 9.96 -13.09
N SER A 216 -8.10 8.89 -13.27
CA SER A 216 -9.18 8.83 -14.27
C SER A 216 -10.29 9.87 -14.03
N SER A 217 -10.46 10.31 -12.78
CA SER A 217 -11.43 11.33 -12.36
C SER A 217 -10.82 12.72 -12.12
N ILE A 218 -9.55 12.94 -12.46
CA ILE A 218 -8.83 14.22 -12.28
C ILE A 218 -8.87 14.68 -10.81
N VAL A 219 -8.61 13.76 -9.89
CA VAL A 219 -8.42 14.04 -8.46
C VAL A 219 -6.94 14.38 -8.24
N ALA A 220 -6.66 15.40 -7.43
CA ALA A 220 -5.34 16.02 -7.29
C ALA A 220 -4.48 15.46 -6.14
N HIS A 221 -4.88 14.33 -5.56
CA HIS A 221 -4.14 13.61 -4.52
C HIS A 221 -4.08 12.12 -4.84
N ASP A 222 -3.10 11.44 -4.27
CA ASP A 222 -2.91 10.00 -4.39
C ASP A 222 -2.95 9.32 -3.02
N LEU A 223 -3.35 8.06 -2.99
CA LEU A 223 -3.18 7.19 -1.84
C LEU A 223 -1.75 6.65 -1.80
N ARG A 224 -1.09 6.78 -0.65
CA ARG A 224 0.26 6.25 -0.43
C ARG A 224 0.24 5.19 0.67
N LEU A 225 0.49 3.95 0.28
CA LEU A 225 0.65 2.86 1.24
C LEU A 225 1.94 3.08 2.05
N VAL A 226 1.80 3.36 3.35
CA VAL A 226 2.94 3.57 4.25
C VAL A 226 3.25 2.34 5.11
N LEU A 227 2.28 1.43 5.27
CA LEU A 227 2.49 0.14 5.93
C LEU A 227 1.41 -0.88 5.55
N ALA A 228 1.82 -2.12 5.34
CA ALA A 228 0.92 -3.27 5.38
C ALA A 228 1.20 -4.08 6.66
N LEU A 229 0.18 -4.36 7.47
CA LEU A 229 0.34 -4.96 8.80
C LEU A 229 -0.60 -6.17 8.98
N GLU A 230 -0.05 -7.34 9.31
CA GLU A 230 -0.87 -8.47 9.77
C GLU A 230 -1.32 -8.21 11.21
N THR A 231 -2.63 -8.37 11.48
CA THR A 231 -3.17 -8.27 12.83
C THR A 231 -2.81 -9.52 13.66
N VAL A 232 -2.73 -9.36 14.97
CA VAL A 232 -2.44 -10.49 15.89
C VAL A 232 -3.61 -11.46 15.95
N GLN A 233 -4.83 -10.93 15.93
CA GLN A 233 -6.07 -11.70 16.00
C GLN A 233 -6.68 -11.87 14.61
N ASP A 234 -7.43 -12.96 14.44
CA ASP A 234 -8.24 -13.19 13.25
C ASP A 234 -9.54 -12.38 13.26
N GLU A 235 -10.11 -12.16 12.07
CA GLU A 235 -11.41 -11.51 11.93
C GLU A 235 -12.57 -12.38 12.43
N THR A 236 -13.71 -11.74 12.63
CA THR A 236 -15.00 -12.43 12.69
C THR A 236 -15.76 -12.19 11.40
N SER A 237 -16.81 -12.97 11.13
CA SER A 237 -17.67 -12.75 9.97
C SER A 237 -18.60 -11.53 10.12
N ASP A 238 -18.60 -10.84 11.26
CA ASP A 238 -19.38 -9.62 11.48
C ASP A 238 -18.50 -8.39 11.24
N MET A 239 -18.59 -7.85 10.02
CA MET A 239 -17.77 -6.74 9.57
C MET A 239 -18.02 -5.45 10.38
N GLY A 240 -19.22 -5.24 10.93
CA GLY A 240 -19.50 -4.10 11.80
C GLY A 240 -18.78 -4.21 13.14
N GLN A 241 -18.69 -5.41 13.69
CA GLN A 241 -17.86 -5.69 14.87
C GLN A 241 -16.37 -5.50 14.57
N VAL A 242 -15.89 -5.98 13.41
CA VAL A 242 -14.49 -5.79 12.99
C VAL A 242 -14.17 -4.30 12.86
N LEU A 243 -15.02 -3.51 12.21
CA LEU A 243 -14.84 -2.05 12.09
C LEU A 243 -14.81 -1.37 13.46
N GLY A 244 -15.73 -1.73 14.36
CA GLY A 244 -15.79 -1.18 15.72
C GLY A 244 -14.54 -1.49 16.55
N ARG A 245 -14.02 -2.73 16.45
CA ARG A 245 -12.77 -3.15 17.09
C ARG A 245 -11.57 -2.42 16.50
N LEU A 246 -11.49 -2.33 15.17
CA LEU A 246 -10.39 -1.66 14.47
C LEU A 246 -10.26 -0.18 14.83
N ARG A 247 -11.37 0.48 15.20
CA ARG A 247 -11.37 1.86 15.70
C ARG A 247 -11.04 1.97 17.19
N SER A 248 -11.32 0.93 17.98
CA SER A 248 -11.09 0.90 19.41
C SER A 248 -9.61 0.77 19.73
N THR A 249 -9.12 1.55 20.71
CA THR A 249 -7.68 1.63 21.00
C THR A 249 -7.19 0.68 22.09
N SER A 250 -8.10 -0.01 22.79
CA SER A 250 -7.78 -0.74 24.01
C SER A 250 -8.81 -1.80 24.38
N ASP A 251 -9.47 -2.42 23.41
CA ASP A 251 -10.43 -3.51 23.67
C ASP A 251 -9.80 -4.90 23.56
N GLY A 252 -8.48 -4.97 23.32
CA GLY A 252 -7.72 -6.19 23.15
C GLY A 252 -7.76 -6.75 21.72
N TRP A 253 -8.38 -6.04 20.77
CA TRP A 253 -8.47 -6.44 19.36
C TRP A 253 -7.85 -5.37 18.47
N TYR A 254 -6.85 -5.75 17.69
CA TYR A 254 -6.21 -4.87 16.70
C TYR A 254 -5.56 -3.60 17.30
N ASP A 255 -5.41 -3.51 18.63
CA ASP A 255 -4.83 -2.37 19.34
C ASP A 255 -3.42 -2.02 18.77
N GLU A 256 -2.68 -3.02 18.29
CA GLU A 256 -1.38 -2.86 17.65
C GLU A 256 -1.43 -1.98 16.39
N VAL A 257 -2.56 -1.93 15.69
CA VAL A 257 -2.77 -1.12 14.49
C VAL A 257 -2.68 0.37 14.81
N HIS A 258 -3.15 0.81 15.99
CA HIS A 258 -3.05 2.21 16.38
C HIS A 258 -1.62 2.66 16.66
N ALA A 259 -0.82 1.80 17.32
CA ALA A 259 0.60 2.06 17.53
C ALA A 259 1.34 2.15 16.19
N ALA A 260 1.05 1.23 15.27
CA ALA A 260 1.61 1.22 13.93
C ALA A 260 1.16 2.44 13.10
N ARG A 261 -0.12 2.81 13.14
CA ARG A 261 -0.68 3.99 12.44
C ARG A 261 0.05 5.26 12.87
N ASN A 262 0.26 5.45 14.17
CA ASN A 262 0.99 6.61 14.68
C ASN A 262 2.47 6.57 14.33
N LEU A 263 3.06 5.37 14.27
CA LEU A 263 4.47 5.18 13.92
C LEU A 263 4.77 5.64 12.49
N VAL A 264 3.92 5.26 11.54
CA VAL A 264 4.11 5.55 10.11
C VAL A 264 3.32 6.77 9.63
N GLY A 265 2.64 7.48 10.55
CA GLY A 265 1.92 8.71 10.22
C GLY A 265 0.71 8.50 9.29
N ALA A 266 0.06 7.35 9.33
CA ALA A 266 -1.04 7.07 8.40
C ALA A 266 -2.32 7.86 8.74
N ASP A 267 -2.81 8.62 7.77
CA ASP A 267 -4.08 9.35 7.82
C ASP A 267 -5.28 8.43 7.89
N PHE A 268 -5.22 7.28 7.19
CA PHE A 268 -6.29 6.28 7.14
C PHE A 268 -5.79 4.90 7.56
N VAL A 269 -6.72 4.09 8.07
CA VAL A 269 -6.51 2.66 8.27
C VAL A 269 -7.62 1.91 7.52
N ALA A 270 -7.23 1.01 6.63
CA ALA A 270 -8.16 0.05 6.03
C ALA A 270 -7.77 -1.36 6.47
N MET A 271 -8.73 -2.25 6.71
CA MET A 271 -8.47 -3.65 6.99
C MET A 271 -9.02 -4.55 5.89
N ILE A 272 -8.21 -5.47 5.38
CA ILE A 272 -8.65 -6.55 4.48
C ILE A 272 -9.00 -7.79 5.29
N THR A 273 -10.19 -8.33 5.05
CA THR A 273 -10.66 -9.61 5.64
C THR A 273 -11.06 -10.60 4.54
N SER A 274 -11.14 -11.89 4.86
CA SER A 274 -11.74 -12.93 4.00
C SER A 274 -13.11 -13.41 4.50
N ALA A 275 -13.60 -12.86 5.61
CA ALA A 275 -14.93 -13.13 6.13
C ALA A 275 -15.71 -11.83 6.38
N GLY A 276 -17.00 -11.83 6.02
CA GLY A 276 -17.86 -10.66 6.14
C GLY A 276 -19.18 -10.81 5.38
N GLN A 277 -20.18 -10.03 5.81
CA GLN A 277 -21.53 -9.98 5.23
C GLN A 277 -21.70 -8.88 4.17
N TYR A 278 -20.68 -8.06 3.95
CA TYR A 278 -20.64 -6.95 3.00
C TYR A 278 -19.35 -6.98 2.19
N CYS A 279 -19.32 -6.36 1.01
CA CYS A 279 -18.06 -6.16 0.30
C CYS A 279 -17.14 -5.17 1.03
N GLY A 280 -17.71 -4.29 1.86
CA GLY A 280 -16.97 -3.36 2.68
C GLY A 280 -17.89 -2.56 3.62
N ILE A 281 -17.29 -1.92 4.61
CA ILE A 281 -17.95 -1.01 5.56
C ILE A 281 -16.94 0.03 6.05
N ALA A 282 -17.38 1.25 6.25
CA ALA A 282 -16.54 2.36 6.69
C ALA A 282 -17.31 3.34 7.56
N TYR A 283 -16.58 4.10 8.37
CA TYR A 283 -17.13 5.33 8.90
C TYR A 283 -17.19 6.41 7.81
N LEU A 284 -18.30 7.14 7.77
CA LEU A 284 -18.55 8.19 6.78
C LEU A 284 -18.33 9.58 7.39
N MET A 285 -17.41 10.35 6.84
CA MET A 285 -17.21 11.75 7.21
C MET A 285 -18.34 12.62 6.63
N THR A 286 -19.21 13.18 7.47
CA THR A 286 -20.35 14.01 7.00
C THR A 286 -20.11 15.50 7.06
N ASN A 287 -19.03 15.93 7.70
CA ASN A 287 -18.48 17.27 7.61
C ASN A 287 -16.95 17.21 7.69
N VAL A 288 -16.27 18.05 6.91
CA VAL A 288 -14.80 18.03 6.86
C VAL A 288 -14.23 18.65 8.13
N SER A 289 -13.50 17.85 8.90
CA SER A 289 -12.91 18.27 10.18
C SER A 289 -11.77 17.33 10.57
N GLN A 290 -10.73 17.88 11.21
CA GLN A 290 -9.63 17.10 11.78
C GLN A 290 -10.12 16.10 12.85
N GLY A 291 -11.26 16.38 13.49
CA GLY A 291 -11.88 15.47 14.47
C GLY A 291 -12.21 14.08 13.91
N PHE A 292 -12.42 13.98 12.58
CA PHE A 292 -12.74 12.71 11.93
C PHE A 292 -11.55 11.73 11.92
N ALA A 293 -10.32 12.18 12.18
CA ALA A 293 -9.13 11.32 12.22
C ALA A 293 -9.30 10.09 13.14
N SER A 294 -10.04 10.24 14.26
CA SER A 294 -10.37 9.17 15.22
C SER A 294 -11.35 8.12 14.69
N SER A 295 -11.96 8.36 13.53
CA SER A 295 -12.93 7.50 12.85
C SER A 295 -12.53 7.16 11.41
N ALA A 296 -11.35 7.57 10.94
CA ALA A 296 -10.85 7.29 9.59
C ALA A 296 -10.42 5.81 9.41
N PHE A 297 -11.40 4.90 9.51
CA PHE A 297 -11.26 3.45 9.43
C PHE A 297 -12.26 2.84 8.45
N SER A 298 -11.82 1.81 7.74
CA SER A 298 -12.65 0.98 6.84
C SER A 298 -12.24 -0.49 6.89
N VAL A 299 -13.16 -1.37 6.48
CA VAL A 299 -12.94 -2.81 6.31
C VAL A 299 -13.44 -3.22 4.93
N THR A 300 -12.73 -4.09 4.22
CA THR A 300 -13.10 -4.56 2.88
C THR A 300 -12.84 -6.06 2.75
N LEU A 301 -13.75 -6.78 2.12
CA LEU A 301 -13.50 -8.17 1.73
C LEU A 301 -12.44 -8.24 0.63
N ASP A 302 -11.50 -9.15 0.77
CA ASP A 302 -10.44 -9.42 -0.22
C ASP A 302 -10.98 -9.68 -1.62
N SER A 303 -12.09 -10.40 -1.75
CA SER A 303 -12.70 -10.75 -3.02
C SER A 303 -13.38 -9.57 -3.74
N CYS A 304 -13.76 -8.53 -2.99
CA CYS A 304 -14.36 -7.29 -3.50
C CYS A 304 -13.35 -6.14 -3.65
N SER A 305 -12.18 -6.26 -3.02
CA SER A 305 -11.21 -5.16 -2.89
C SER A 305 -10.71 -4.63 -4.22
N THR A 306 -10.51 -5.53 -5.19
CA THR A 306 -9.92 -5.25 -6.51
C THR A 306 -10.85 -5.64 -7.65
N GLY A 307 -10.78 -4.94 -8.77
CA GLY A 307 -11.67 -5.08 -9.93
C GLY A 307 -13.08 -4.56 -9.69
N TYR A 308 -13.67 -4.77 -8.51
CA TYR A 308 -14.96 -4.21 -8.07
C TYR A 308 -14.81 -2.91 -7.26
N TYR A 309 -13.56 -2.53 -6.97
CA TYR A 309 -13.14 -1.24 -6.40
C TYR A 309 -13.72 -0.94 -5.01
N SER A 310 -14.10 -1.96 -4.23
CA SER A 310 -14.67 -1.74 -2.89
C SER A 310 -13.67 -1.11 -1.93
N PHE A 311 -12.37 -1.37 -2.06
CA PHE A 311 -11.36 -0.73 -1.21
C PHE A 311 -11.37 0.79 -1.36
N GLY A 312 -11.34 1.29 -2.61
CA GLY A 312 -11.46 2.72 -2.91
C GLY A 312 -12.83 3.30 -2.55
N HIS A 313 -13.90 2.51 -2.63
CA HIS A 313 -15.24 2.90 -2.19
C HIS A 313 -15.29 3.21 -0.69
N GLU A 314 -14.77 2.30 0.14
CA GLU A 314 -14.78 2.47 1.59
C GLU A 314 -13.88 3.64 2.05
N ILE A 315 -12.71 3.80 1.42
CA ILE A 315 -11.85 4.98 1.66
C ILE A 315 -12.57 6.27 1.23
N GLY A 316 -13.35 6.22 0.13
CA GLY A 316 -14.20 7.31 -0.31
C GLY A 316 -15.16 7.78 0.79
N HIS A 317 -15.75 6.87 1.57
CA HIS A 317 -16.55 7.23 2.75
C HIS A 317 -15.74 7.93 3.84
N ASN A 318 -14.54 7.44 4.13
CA ASN A 318 -13.66 8.12 5.09
C ASN A 318 -13.26 9.53 4.61
N MET A 319 -13.18 9.75 3.30
CA MET A 319 -12.91 11.06 2.67
C MET A 319 -14.18 11.91 2.45
N GLY A 320 -15.34 11.42 2.88
CA GLY A 320 -16.60 12.17 2.88
C GLY A 320 -17.46 12.05 1.62
N CYS A 321 -17.09 11.15 0.71
CA CYS A 321 -17.97 10.72 -0.38
C CYS A 321 -19.08 9.81 0.15
N THR A 322 -20.25 9.91 -0.44
CA THR A 322 -21.42 9.09 -0.12
C THR A 322 -21.94 8.41 -1.37
N HIS A 323 -22.92 7.51 -1.22
CA HIS A 323 -23.54 6.82 -2.34
C HIS A 323 -24.19 7.78 -3.34
N ASP A 324 -24.70 7.28 -4.45
CA ASP A 324 -25.50 8.11 -5.35
C ASP A 324 -26.81 8.59 -4.68
N ARG A 325 -27.43 9.62 -5.26
CA ARG A 325 -28.53 10.38 -4.63
C ARG A 325 -29.76 9.55 -4.27
N ASP A 326 -30.02 8.45 -4.96
CA ASP A 326 -31.15 7.58 -4.63
C ASP A 326 -30.85 6.65 -3.43
N ASN A 327 -29.58 6.54 -3.03
CA ASN A 327 -29.08 5.57 -2.07
C ASN A 327 -28.36 6.22 -0.87
N ALA A 328 -28.30 7.56 -0.80
CA ALA A 328 -27.68 8.30 0.29
C ALA A 328 -28.52 9.51 0.72
N SER A 329 -28.37 9.90 1.98
CA SER A 329 -29.01 11.08 2.56
C SER A 329 -28.07 12.29 2.73
N GLY A 330 -26.76 12.11 2.53
CA GLY A 330 -25.76 13.17 2.67
C GLY A 330 -24.32 12.64 2.68
N GLY A 331 -23.38 13.51 2.31
CA GLY A 331 -21.93 13.35 2.46
C GLY A 331 -21.32 14.66 2.98
N ALA A 332 -20.00 14.81 2.90
CA ALA A 332 -19.29 15.99 3.42
C ALA A 332 -19.73 17.32 2.78
N TYR A 333 -20.15 17.29 1.51
CA TYR A 333 -20.67 18.43 0.77
C TYR A 333 -21.95 18.07 0.00
N ALA A 334 -22.68 19.09 -0.44
CA ALA A 334 -23.92 18.94 -1.23
C ALA A 334 -23.74 18.18 -2.55
N TYR A 335 -22.50 18.00 -3.01
CA TYR A 335 -22.13 17.34 -4.26
C TYR A 335 -21.32 16.05 -4.05
N SER A 336 -21.13 15.58 -2.81
CA SER A 336 -20.32 14.39 -2.48
C SER A 336 -20.95 13.04 -2.86
N TYR A 337 -21.82 13.00 -3.86
CA TYR A 337 -22.57 11.80 -4.25
C TYR A 337 -21.89 11.04 -5.40
N GLY A 338 -22.00 9.70 -5.36
CA GLY A 338 -21.78 8.85 -6.53
C GLY A 338 -22.75 9.18 -7.68
N TYR A 339 -22.51 8.59 -8.86
CA TYR A 339 -23.30 8.86 -10.06
C TYR A 339 -23.58 7.60 -10.86
N ARG A 340 -24.80 7.52 -11.40
CA ARG A 340 -25.23 6.54 -12.41
C ARG A 340 -25.55 7.26 -13.70
N THR A 341 -25.13 6.69 -14.82
CA THR A 341 -25.55 7.20 -16.13
C THR A 341 -27.07 7.06 -16.29
N PRO A 342 -27.77 7.96 -17.00
CA PRO A 342 -29.24 7.95 -17.08
C PRO A 342 -29.85 6.65 -17.62
N ASN A 343 -29.11 5.90 -18.44
CA ASN A 343 -29.52 4.60 -18.98
C ASN A 343 -29.18 3.41 -18.06
N ASN A 344 -28.66 3.65 -16.85
CA ASN A 344 -28.19 2.65 -15.88
C ASN A 344 -27.15 1.67 -16.44
N GLN A 345 -26.40 2.05 -17.47
CA GLN A 345 -25.38 1.19 -18.04
C GLN A 345 -24.10 1.20 -17.20
N TYR A 346 -23.71 2.37 -16.68
CA TYR A 346 -22.51 2.56 -15.90
C TYR A 346 -22.80 3.27 -14.58
N ARG A 347 -21.96 2.99 -13.58
CA ARG A 347 -21.98 3.64 -12.28
C ARG A 347 -20.57 3.91 -11.78
N THR A 348 -20.37 5.04 -11.11
CA THR A 348 -19.07 5.41 -10.53
C THR A 348 -18.79 4.61 -9.25
N VAL A 349 -17.56 4.69 -8.74
CA VAL A 349 -17.07 3.92 -7.58
C VAL A 349 -18.05 3.96 -6.41
N MET A 350 -18.58 5.15 -6.07
CA MET A 350 -19.47 5.34 -4.92
C MET A 350 -20.93 4.94 -5.17
N ALA A 351 -21.34 4.71 -6.42
CA ALA A 351 -22.75 4.46 -6.74
C ALA A 351 -23.14 2.98 -6.54
N TYR A 352 -24.41 2.75 -6.19
CA TYR A 352 -25.03 1.43 -6.10
C TYR A 352 -25.49 0.93 -7.48
N SER A 353 -25.72 -0.38 -7.58
CA SER A 353 -26.35 -0.98 -8.76
C SER A 353 -27.75 -0.39 -8.97
N PRO A 354 -28.25 -0.28 -10.22
CA PRO A 354 -27.79 -0.95 -11.44
C PRO A 354 -26.59 -0.28 -12.14
N GLY A 355 -26.02 -1.00 -13.11
CA GLY A 355 -24.90 -0.55 -13.95
C GLY A 355 -23.57 -1.20 -13.57
N SER A 356 -22.72 -1.39 -14.58
CA SER A 356 -21.35 -1.86 -14.38
C SER A 356 -20.56 -0.78 -13.66
N ARG A 357 -19.91 -1.15 -12.55
CA ARG A 357 -19.09 -0.21 -11.79
C ARG A 357 -17.79 0.03 -12.55
N ILE A 358 -17.52 1.29 -12.87
CA ILE A 358 -16.31 1.71 -13.58
C ILE A 358 -15.32 2.37 -12.61
N LYS A 359 -14.03 2.34 -12.97
CA LYS A 359 -12.92 2.86 -12.16
C LYS A 359 -12.83 4.39 -12.22
N TYR A 360 -13.93 5.05 -11.86
CA TYR A 360 -14.08 6.50 -11.86
C TYR A 360 -14.90 6.91 -10.65
N PHE A 361 -14.45 7.93 -9.92
CA PHE A 361 -15.30 8.74 -9.05
C PHE A 361 -16.16 9.70 -9.89
N SER A 362 -17.31 10.12 -9.37
CA SER A 362 -18.19 11.03 -10.10
C SER A 362 -17.53 12.38 -10.34
N THR A 363 -17.67 12.89 -11.57
CA THR A 363 -17.16 14.19 -11.99
C THR A 363 -17.88 14.64 -13.27
N PRO A 364 -18.27 15.92 -13.38
CA PRO A 364 -18.80 16.47 -14.63
C PRO A 364 -17.71 16.74 -15.68
N LEU A 365 -16.43 16.55 -15.36
CA LEU A 365 -15.28 16.93 -16.20
C LEU A 365 -14.82 15.84 -17.15
N VAL A 366 -15.25 14.60 -16.93
CA VAL A 366 -14.80 13.41 -17.68
C VAL A 366 -16.00 12.69 -18.30
N THR A 367 -15.77 12.07 -19.46
CA THR A 367 -16.75 11.22 -20.12
C THR A 367 -16.28 9.78 -20.23
N TYR A 368 -17.21 8.84 -20.20
CA TYR A 368 -16.99 7.42 -20.44
C TYR A 368 -18.04 6.89 -21.41
N ASN A 369 -17.60 6.36 -22.56
CA ASN A 369 -18.49 5.97 -23.66
C ASN A 369 -19.48 7.08 -24.08
N GLY A 370 -19.02 8.34 -24.07
CA GLY A 370 -19.83 9.50 -24.41
C GLY A 370 -20.77 10.01 -23.32
N TRP A 371 -20.82 9.36 -22.15
CA TRP A 371 -21.60 9.82 -21.00
C TRP A 371 -20.73 10.64 -20.06
N VAL A 372 -21.19 11.84 -19.68
CA VAL A 372 -20.60 12.62 -18.58
C VAL A 372 -20.82 11.87 -17.27
N LEU A 373 -19.79 11.77 -16.43
CA LEU A 373 -19.80 10.95 -15.21
C LEU A 373 -20.21 11.68 -13.93
N GLY A 374 -21.04 12.72 -14.04
CA GLY A 374 -21.46 13.49 -12.88
C GLY A 374 -22.36 14.67 -13.26
N VAL A 375 -22.76 15.41 -12.24
CA VAL A 375 -23.59 16.61 -12.38
C VAL A 375 -22.90 17.78 -11.66
N PRO A 376 -22.65 18.92 -12.33
CA PRO A 376 -21.86 19.99 -11.76
C PRO A 376 -22.59 20.70 -10.61
N HIS A 377 -21.84 21.07 -9.57
CA HIS A 377 -22.30 22.00 -8.54
C HIS A 377 -22.42 23.43 -9.13
N PRO A 378 -23.47 24.24 -8.83
CA PRO A 378 -24.42 24.10 -7.72
C PRO A 378 -25.79 23.48 -8.06
N ASN A 379 -25.90 22.64 -9.10
CA ASN A 379 -27.18 21.97 -9.37
C ASN A 379 -27.67 21.20 -8.14
N SER A 380 -28.98 21.20 -7.94
CA SER A 380 -29.61 20.54 -6.77
C SER A 380 -29.39 19.03 -6.74
N ASP A 381 -29.16 18.43 -7.90
CA ASP A 381 -28.84 17.03 -8.14
C ASP A 381 -27.33 16.81 -8.40
N SER A 382 -26.46 17.76 -8.04
CA SER A 382 -25.00 17.66 -8.23
C SER A 382 -24.40 16.36 -7.68
N ALA A 383 -23.46 15.78 -8.42
CA ALA A 383 -22.75 14.55 -8.11
C ALA A 383 -21.33 14.67 -8.66
N ASP A 384 -20.38 15.00 -7.78
CA ASP A 384 -19.02 15.40 -8.10
C ASP A 384 -18.07 15.00 -6.95
N ASN A 385 -17.84 13.70 -6.80
CA ASN A 385 -16.90 13.17 -5.82
C ASN A 385 -15.47 13.69 -6.07
N SER A 386 -15.07 13.90 -7.32
CA SER A 386 -13.74 14.47 -7.65
C SER A 386 -13.53 15.81 -6.93
N ARG A 387 -14.46 16.76 -7.08
CA ARG A 387 -14.41 18.02 -6.34
C ARG A 387 -14.45 17.83 -4.82
N SER A 388 -15.28 16.90 -4.32
CA SER A 388 -15.41 16.62 -2.89
C SER A 388 -14.09 16.16 -2.28
N LEU A 389 -13.42 15.24 -2.98
CA LEU A 389 -12.13 14.68 -2.62
C LEU A 389 -11.06 15.77 -2.56
N ASP A 390 -10.94 16.58 -3.60
CA ASP A 390 -9.94 17.66 -3.65
C ASP A 390 -10.18 18.76 -2.62
N THR A 391 -11.45 19.10 -2.36
CA THR A 391 -11.79 20.13 -1.36
C THR A 391 -11.50 19.64 0.06
N ALA A 392 -11.71 18.35 0.35
CA ALA A 392 -11.45 17.76 1.66
C ALA A 392 -9.98 17.35 1.86
N ALA A 393 -9.20 17.20 0.79
CA ALA A 393 -7.84 16.65 0.84
C ALA A 393 -6.92 17.38 1.83
N PRO A 394 -6.83 18.73 1.85
CA PRO A 394 -5.96 19.42 2.81
C PRO A 394 -6.26 19.09 4.27
N THR A 395 -7.50 18.69 4.61
CA THR A 395 -7.87 18.26 5.95
C THR A 395 -7.43 16.82 6.19
N PHE A 396 -7.85 15.87 5.36
CA PHE A 396 -7.63 14.46 5.66
C PHE A 396 -6.19 14.00 5.47
N THR A 397 -5.39 14.65 4.60
CA THR A 397 -3.95 14.36 4.46
C THR A 397 -3.11 14.97 5.59
N ASN A 398 -3.77 15.53 6.60
CA ASN A 398 -3.16 16.06 7.81
C ASN A 398 -3.79 15.44 9.07
N PHE A 399 -4.54 14.33 8.93
CA PHE A 399 -5.02 13.57 10.09
C PHE A 399 -3.85 13.06 10.92
N ARG A 400 -2.72 12.77 10.29
CA ARG A 400 -1.43 12.55 10.95
C ARG A 400 -0.33 13.34 10.24
N SER A 401 0.74 13.65 10.98
CA SER A 401 1.93 14.21 10.35
C SER A 401 2.63 13.12 9.54
N GLU A 402 2.95 13.41 8.29
CA GLU A 402 3.71 12.53 7.40
C GLU A 402 4.98 12.01 8.09
N LYS A 403 5.27 10.72 7.88
CA LYS A 403 6.47 10.05 8.38
C LYS A 403 7.16 9.31 7.25
N GLN A 404 8.50 9.34 7.23
CA GLN A 404 9.31 8.59 6.27
C GLN A 404 10.40 7.81 6.98
N VAL A 405 10.54 6.53 6.63
CA VAL A 405 11.63 5.69 7.15
C VAL A 405 12.94 6.06 6.46
N LEU A 406 13.90 6.55 7.24
CA LEU A 406 15.24 6.97 6.78
C LEU A 406 16.29 5.88 6.96
N LEU A 407 16.05 4.95 7.89
CA LEU A 407 16.87 3.76 8.14
C LEU A 407 16.00 2.70 8.81
N SER A 408 16.15 1.44 8.41
CA SER A 408 15.62 0.28 9.13
C SER A 408 16.73 -0.77 9.23
N GLU A 409 16.93 -1.32 10.42
CA GLU A 409 17.93 -2.36 10.69
C GLU A 409 17.41 -3.33 11.75
N ASP A 410 17.26 -4.59 11.35
CA ASP A 410 16.87 -5.74 12.18
C ASP A 410 18.01 -6.78 12.30
N PHE A 411 19.18 -6.50 11.72
CA PHE A 411 20.36 -7.37 11.69
C PHE A 411 20.13 -8.76 11.08
N GLU A 412 19.04 -8.99 10.33
CA GLU A 412 18.72 -10.28 9.71
C GLU A 412 19.69 -10.65 8.58
N SER A 413 20.47 -9.69 8.10
CA SER A 413 21.63 -9.92 7.24
C SER A 413 22.76 -10.74 7.92
N GLY A 414 22.66 -10.96 9.23
CA GLY A 414 23.55 -11.82 10.01
C GLY A 414 24.92 -11.21 10.33
N ASN A 415 25.20 -9.97 9.90
CA ASN A 415 26.42 -9.24 10.25
C ASN A 415 26.25 -7.72 10.07
N PHE A 416 27.00 -6.93 10.85
CA PHE A 416 26.92 -5.46 10.84
C PHE A 416 27.28 -4.82 9.48
N ALA A 417 28.31 -5.34 8.79
CA ALA A 417 28.82 -4.71 7.58
C ALA A 417 27.82 -4.77 6.42
N ALA A 418 26.97 -5.79 6.36
CA ALA A 418 25.93 -5.92 5.32
C ALA A 418 24.89 -4.80 5.38
N GLY A 419 24.56 -4.30 6.58
CA GLY A 419 23.72 -3.11 6.78
C GLY A 419 24.49 -1.79 6.76
N GLY A 420 25.77 -1.80 6.40
CA GLY A 420 26.63 -0.60 6.42
C GLY A 420 27.05 -0.14 7.81
N TRP A 421 26.80 -0.93 8.85
CA TRP A 421 27.21 -0.61 10.22
C TRP A 421 28.69 -0.83 10.43
N THR A 422 29.31 0.11 11.12
CA THR A 422 30.72 0.03 11.53
C THR A 422 30.84 -0.36 12.99
N VAL A 423 31.93 -1.05 13.35
CA VAL A 423 32.13 -1.55 14.71
C VAL A 423 33.51 -1.19 15.22
N SER A 424 33.59 -0.86 16.51
CA SER A 424 34.85 -0.63 17.24
C SER A 424 35.82 -1.81 17.21
N ASP A 425 35.31 -3.03 17.38
CA ASP A 425 36.08 -4.27 17.44
C ASP A 425 35.18 -5.45 17.04
N ALA A 426 35.54 -6.14 15.95
CA ALA A 426 34.77 -7.24 15.40
C ALA A 426 34.69 -8.49 16.30
N ASN A 427 35.56 -8.63 17.31
CA ASN A 427 35.49 -9.71 18.30
C ASN A 427 34.49 -9.40 19.43
N ARG A 428 34.22 -8.11 19.63
CA ARG A 428 33.41 -7.53 20.70
C ARG A 428 32.00 -7.19 20.25
N CYS A 429 31.84 -6.76 19.01
CA CYS A 429 30.54 -6.56 18.38
C CYS A 429 30.20 -7.79 17.54
N LYS A 430 29.08 -8.46 17.83
CA LYS A 430 28.60 -9.60 17.04
C LYS A 430 27.09 -9.52 16.81
N VAL A 431 26.65 -9.84 15.60
CA VAL A 431 25.26 -10.19 15.33
C VAL A 431 25.04 -11.65 15.76
N LYS A 432 23.98 -11.93 16.53
CA LYS A 432 23.76 -13.25 17.16
C LYS A 432 22.28 -13.58 17.30
N THR A 433 21.96 -14.84 17.09
CA THR A 433 20.61 -15.38 17.35
C THR A 433 20.16 -15.36 18.80
N LYS A 434 21.09 -15.20 19.74
CA LYS A 434 20.77 -15.05 21.18
C LYS A 434 20.60 -13.59 21.61
N ALA A 435 20.73 -12.66 20.66
CA ALA A 435 20.61 -11.22 20.85
C ALA A 435 19.46 -10.64 20.01
N SER A 436 18.57 -11.50 19.52
CA SER A 436 17.34 -11.09 18.87
C SER A 436 16.30 -10.66 19.90
N TYR A 437 15.54 -9.64 19.51
CA TYR A 437 14.24 -9.30 20.05
C TYR A 437 13.16 -9.72 19.03
N GLY A 438 13.30 -9.26 17.79
CA GLY A 438 12.54 -9.68 16.62
C GLY A 438 13.36 -10.67 15.77
N GLY A 439 12.71 -11.44 14.90
CA GLY A 439 13.42 -12.26 13.92
C GLY A 439 14.39 -13.30 14.50
N ASN A 440 15.46 -13.58 13.73
CA ASN A 440 16.48 -14.57 14.07
C ASN A 440 17.75 -13.96 14.61
N PHE A 441 18.05 -12.70 14.36
CA PHE A 441 19.33 -12.06 14.67
C PHE A 441 19.13 -10.76 15.45
N GLY A 442 20.24 -10.20 15.90
CA GLY A 442 20.25 -8.96 16.67
C GLY A 442 21.66 -8.60 17.09
N GLY A 443 21.89 -7.31 17.36
CA GLY A 443 23.19 -6.74 17.61
C GLY A 443 23.64 -6.93 19.07
N ARG A 444 24.84 -7.47 19.29
CA ARG A 444 25.44 -7.60 20.64
C ARG A 444 26.77 -6.89 20.74
N LEU A 445 26.95 -6.13 21.82
CA LEU A 445 28.19 -5.46 22.19
C LEU A 445 28.69 -5.98 23.54
N LYS A 446 29.96 -6.37 23.62
CA LYS A 446 30.65 -6.77 24.86
C LYS A 446 32.05 -6.14 24.92
N LYS A 447 32.58 -5.83 26.10
CA LYS A 447 33.97 -5.35 26.21
C LYS A 447 35.02 -6.47 26.16
N GLY A 448 34.69 -7.65 26.71
CA GLY A 448 35.63 -8.77 26.85
C GLY A 448 36.75 -8.45 27.85
N GLY A 449 36.59 -8.85 29.12
CA GLY A 449 37.60 -8.68 30.16
C GLY A 449 37.06 -8.96 31.56
N VAL A 450 37.91 -8.77 32.58
CA VAL A 450 37.55 -8.76 34.01
C VAL A 450 37.83 -7.34 34.53
N GLY A 451 37.00 -6.36 34.13
CA GLY A 451 37.26 -4.97 34.49
C GLY A 451 36.92 -4.68 35.95
N THR A 452 37.89 -4.13 36.70
CA THR A 452 37.67 -3.48 38.01
C THR A 452 37.82 -1.95 37.84
N GLY A 453 37.03 -1.15 38.58
CA GLY A 453 37.07 0.32 38.55
C GLY A 453 35.80 1.01 38.03
N ALA A 454 35.80 2.34 37.94
CA ALA A 454 34.64 3.14 37.54
C ALA A 454 34.15 2.82 36.11
N CYS A 455 32.84 2.82 35.90
CA CYS A 455 32.20 2.61 34.59
C CYS A 455 32.25 3.87 33.72
N THR A 456 33.45 4.35 33.40
CA THR A 456 33.64 5.47 32.47
C THR A 456 33.64 4.99 31.02
N VAL A 457 32.87 5.67 30.17
CA VAL A 457 32.94 5.57 28.70
C VAL A 457 34.25 6.24 28.27
N GLY A 458 35.34 5.46 28.22
CA GLY A 458 36.66 5.92 27.78
C GLY A 458 36.99 5.51 26.34
N THR A 459 38.23 5.75 25.90
CA THR A 459 38.77 5.43 24.55
C THR A 459 38.76 3.94 24.17
N GLU A 460 38.42 3.04 25.10
CA GLU A 460 38.29 1.59 24.89
C GLU A 460 36.82 1.09 24.88
N ALA A 461 35.85 1.99 24.72
CA ALA A 461 34.44 1.60 24.69
C ALA A 461 34.13 0.73 23.46
N THR A 462 33.27 -0.27 23.65
CA THR A 462 32.78 -1.09 22.54
C THR A 462 31.53 -0.43 21.98
N TRP A 463 31.54 -0.15 20.69
CA TRP A 463 30.45 0.51 19.99
C TRP A 463 30.16 -0.09 18.61
N ILE A 464 28.93 0.12 18.16
CA ILE A 464 28.49 0.00 16.77
C ILE A 464 27.92 1.34 16.32
N GLU A 465 28.11 1.70 15.06
CA GLU A 465 27.68 2.97 14.46
C GLU A 465 26.98 2.71 13.13
N SER A 466 25.87 3.43 12.93
CA SER A 466 25.06 3.34 11.71
C SER A 466 25.81 3.91 10.50
N PRO A 467 25.37 3.58 9.27
CA PRO A 467 25.70 4.40 8.11
C PRO A 467 25.21 5.85 8.31
N SER A 468 25.68 6.75 7.43
CA SER A 468 25.20 8.13 7.35
C SER A 468 23.72 8.16 6.95
N ILE A 469 22.94 8.97 7.67
CA ILE A 469 21.51 9.16 7.45
C ILE A 469 21.30 10.64 7.14
N SER A 470 20.96 10.98 5.90
CA SER A 470 20.63 12.35 5.56
C SER A 470 19.23 12.67 6.05
N THR A 471 19.10 13.69 6.90
CA THR A 471 17.84 14.24 7.39
C THR A 471 17.58 15.65 6.83
N VAL A 472 18.25 16.01 5.73
CA VAL A 472 17.95 17.23 4.95
C VAL A 472 16.51 17.17 4.43
N GLY A 473 15.75 18.23 4.68
CA GLY A 473 14.34 18.31 4.31
C GLY A 473 13.40 17.68 5.33
N TYR A 474 13.87 17.37 6.54
CA TYR A 474 13.03 16.86 7.63
C TYR A 474 13.03 17.82 8.82
N SER A 475 11.84 18.14 9.32
CA SER A 475 11.57 19.01 10.46
C SER A 475 11.82 18.34 11.81
N SER A 476 11.70 17.01 11.89
CA SER A 476 12.02 16.23 13.10
C SER A 476 12.45 14.79 12.77
N VAL A 477 13.16 14.16 13.73
CA VAL A 477 13.65 12.79 13.61
C VAL A 477 13.29 12.00 14.87
N GLN A 478 12.64 10.86 14.67
CA GLN A 478 12.31 9.89 15.72
C GLN A 478 13.10 8.60 15.50
N ILE A 479 13.48 7.94 16.59
CA ILE A 479 14.19 6.66 16.60
C ILE A 479 13.37 5.66 17.42
N ASN A 480 13.06 4.53 16.83
CA ASN A 480 12.52 3.38 17.53
C ASN A 480 13.54 2.25 17.54
N LEU A 481 13.62 1.51 18.63
CA LEU A 481 14.50 0.35 18.76
C LEU A 481 14.06 -0.57 19.89
N ALA A 482 14.39 -1.84 19.80
CA ALA A 482 14.42 -2.73 20.94
C ALA A 482 15.83 -2.72 21.53
N ALA A 483 15.96 -2.66 22.87
CA ALA A 483 17.25 -2.80 23.53
C ALA A 483 17.12 -3.50 24.88
N HIS A 484 18.24 -4.07 25.34
CA HIS A 484 18.44 -4.37 26.75
C HIS A 484 19.91 -4.36 27.14
N PHE A 485 20.17 -4.41 28.45
CA PHE A 485 21.47 -4.76 29.00
C PHE A 485 21.41 -6.01 29.87
N ARG A 486 22.26 -7.00 29.56
CA ARG A 486 22.33 -8.29 30.26
C ARG A 486 23.45 -8.33 31.28
N ASN A 487 23.17 -8.98 32.41
CA ASN A 487 24.14 -9.36 33.45
C ASN A 487 24.97 -8.22 34.06
N ASN A 488 24.40 -7.02 34.19
CA ASN A 488 24.99 -5.89 34.94
C ASN A 488 25.46 -6.38 36.32
N THR A 489 26.77 -6.60 36.47
CA THR A 489 27.37 -7.02 37.74
C THR A 489 27.84 -5.81 38.54
N LEU A 490 28.04 -4.67 37.87
CA LEU A 490 28.30 -3.38 38.47
C LEU A 490 27.17 -2.41 38.12
N SER A 491 26.56 -1.79 39.12
CA SER A 491 25.39 -0.90 38.96
C SER A 491 25.59 0.30 38.03
N CYS A 492 26.81 0.57 37.57
CA CYS A 492 27.12 1.65 36.65
C CYS A 492 27.26 1.20 35.17
N GLU A 493 26.90 -0.05 34.85
CA GLU A 493 26.97 -0.62 33.49
C GLU A 493 25.69 -0.39 32.69
N TYR A 494 25.84 0.09 31.46
CA TYR A 494 24.75 0.43 30.55
C TYR A 494 25.14 0.32 29.07
N LEU A 495 24.12 0.31 28.22
CA LEU A 495 24.21 0.63 26.81
C LEU A 495 23.79 2.09 26.62
N ASP A 496 24.67 2.92 26.11
CA ASP A 496 24.44 4.33 25.82
C ASP A 496 24.08 4.51 24.35
N PHE A 497 22.92 5.12 24.12
CA PHE A 497 22.47 5.53 22.81
C PHE A 497 22.94 6.96 22.55
N GLN A 498 23.74 7.10 21.49
CA GLN A 498 24.32 8.36 21.07
C GLN A 498 23.90 8.71 19.64
N TRP A 499 23.92 9.99 19.33
CA TRP A 499 23.70 10.50 17.98
C TRP A 499 24.75 11.55 17.61
N TRP A 500 25.05 11.65 16.32
CA TRP A 500 25.98 12.61 15.75
C TRP A 500 25.24 13.83 15.21
N ASN A 501 25.52 15.00 15.75
CA ASN A 501 24.88 16.25 15.32
C ASN A 501 25.61 16.97 14.17
N GLY A 502 26.51 16.28 13.45
CA GLY A 502 27.39 16.88 12.44
C GLY A 502 28.75 17.36 12.98
N SER A 503 28.94 17.41 14.30
CA SER A 503 30.19 17.91 14.91
C SER A 503 30.68 17.13 16.13
N THR A 504 29.78 16.63 16.97
CA THR A 504 30.11 15.90 18.20
C THR A 504 29.08 14.81 18.46
N TRP A 505 29.52 13.71 19.07
CA TRP A 505 28.63 12.68 19.59
C TRP A 505 27.92 13.19 20.84
N LYS A 506 26.60 13.02 20.89
CA LYS A 506 25.76 13.37 22.03
C LYS A 506 25.10 12.11 22.58
N SER A 507 25.31 11.83 23.87
CA SER A 507 24.49 10.85 24.58
C SER A 507 23.06 11.36 24.67
N TYR A 508 22.10 10.47 24.44
CA TYR A 508 20.68 10.76 24.47
C TYR A 508 19.99 9.96 25.59
N ALA A 509 20.21 8.65 25.64
CA ALA A 509 19.59 7.78 26.64
C ALA A 509 20.52 6.62 26.99
N THR A 510 20.35 6.09 28.21
CA THR A 510 21.05 4.88 28.66
C THR A 510 20.06 3.78 28.98
N VAL A 511 20.48 2.55 28.70
CA VAL A 511 19.74 1.30 28.84
C VAL A 511 20.52 0.48 29.87
N GLU A 512 20.04 0.46 31.12
CA GLU A 512 20.63 -0.30 32.23
C GLU A 512 20.13 -1.76 32.26
N LYS A 513 20.21 -2.48 33.38
CA LYS A 513 19.74 -3.87 33.46
C LYS A 513 18.21 -3.98 33.43
N HIS A 514 17.67 -4.52 32.36
CA HIS A 514 16.24 -4.86 32.25
C HIS A 514 16.05 -6.05 31.30
N ALA A 515 14.83 -6.59 31.26
CA ALA A 515 14.39 -7.45 30.16
C ALA A 515 14.42 -6.65 28.85
N TRP A 516 14.23 -7.29 27.69
CA TRP A 516 14.01 -6.51 26.46
C TRP A 516 12.87 -5.52 26.62
N ASP A 517 13.09 -4.30 26.14
CA ASP A 517 12.07 -3.26 26.06
C ASP A 517 12.17 -2.49 24.74
N LYS A 518 11.06 -1.85 24.36
CA LYS A 518 10.97 -0.99 23.17
C LYS A 518 11.13 0.47 23.58
N TYR A 519 11.97 1.17 22.86
CA TYR A 519 12.26 2.57 23.08
C TYR A 519 11.84 3.41 21.88
N THR A 520 11.25 4.57 22.16
CA THR A 520 10.93 5.61 21.18
C THR A 520 11.55 6.93 21.63
N PHE A 521 12.37 7.53 20.78
CA PHE A 521 13.14 8.72 21.08
C PHE A 521 12.92 9.79 20.01
N SER A 522 12.51 10.99 20.40
CA SER A 522 12.52 12.16 19.52
C SER A 522 13.86 12.88 19.65
N LEU A 523 14.68 12.85 18.61
CA LEU A 523 16.00 13.48 18.65
C LEU A 523 15.89 15.01 18.75
N PRO A 524 16.87 15.69 19.38
CA PRO A 524 16.86 17.15 19.49
C PRO A 524 16.95 17.84 18.12
N ALA A 525 16.63 19.13 18.06
CA ALA A 525 16.55 19.91 16.82
C ALA A 525 17.80 19.85 15.92
N GLY A 526 18.99 19.59 16.46
CA GLY A 526 20.21 19.41 15.66
C GLY A 526 20.26 18.11 14.85
N ALA A 527 19.31 17.20 15.02
CA ALA A 527 19.15 16.01 14.20
C ALA A 527 18.30 16.26 12.95
N ALA A 528 17.47 17.32 12.94
CA ALA A 528 16.71 17.76 11.79
C ALA A 528 17.62 18.54 10.81
N ASN A 529 17.35 18.45 9.52
CA ASN A 529 18.16 19.10 8.47
C ASN A 529 19.67 18.82 8.56
N ASN A 530 20.06 17.62 8.99
CA ASN A 530 21.45 17.21 9.14
C ASN A 530 21.85 16.27 7.98
N PRO A 531 22.81 16.65 7.12
CA PRO A 531 23.22 15.83 5.99
C PRO A 531 23.99 14.56 6.38
N ASP A 532 24.41 14.43 7.63
CA ASP A 532 25.22 13.30 8.12
C ASP A 532 24.78 12.89 9.54
N LEU A 533 23.48 12.74 9.81
CA LEU A 533 23.05 12.15 11.08
C LEU A 533 23.61 10.72 11.17
N ARG A 534 24.12 10.34 12.34
CA ARG A 534 24.52 8.97 12.63
C ARG A 534 24.09 8.57 14.02
N LEU A 535 23.84 7.29 14.19
CA LEU A 535 23.52 6.67 15.48
C LEU A 535 24.71 5.85 15.95
N ARG A 536 24.90 5.78 17.26
CA ARG A 536 25.91 4.92 17.86
C ARG A 536 25.38 4.34 19.15
N PHE A 537 25.60 3.03 19.33
CA PHE A 537 25.37 2.35 20.58
C PHE A 537 26.71 2.04 21.22
N VAL A 538 26.91 2.44 22.47
CA VAL A 538 28.17 2.30 23.19
C VAL A 538 27.94 1.55 24.49
N THR A 539 28.68 0.48 24.73
CA THR A 539 28.65 -0.20 26.03
C THR A 539 29.90 0.09 26.85
N ASN A 540 29.69 0.32 28.15
CA ASN A 540 30.75 0.44 29.15
C ASN A 540 30.94 -0.85 29.98
N ALA A 541 30.35 -1.98 29.55
CA ALA A 541 30.48 -3.31 30.17
C ALA A 541 31.94 -3.63 30.55
N LYS A 542 32.16 -4.34 31.65
CA LYS A 542 33.51 -4.64 32.19
C LYS A 542 33.79 -6.13 32.28
N GLY A 543 32.78 -6.93 32.59
CA GLY A 543 32.82 -8.38 32.75
C GLY A 543 32.53 -9.18 31.49
N LEU A 544 32.88 -10.46 31.51
CA LEU A 544 32.74 -11.39 30.38
C LEU A 544 31.28 -11.75 30.04
N LYS A 545 30.36 -11.58 31.01
CA LYS A 545 28.94 -11.97 30.86
C LYS A 545 28.03 -10.78 30.54
N GLU A 546 28.54 -9.57 30.70
CA GLU A 546 27.80 -8.33 30.46
C GLU A 546 27.80 -7.96 29.00
N ARG A 547 26.68 -7.42 28.55
CA ARG A 547 26.49 -7.02 27.17
C ARG A 547 25.27 -6.14 27.00
N GLY A 548 25.41 -5.14 26.15
CA GLY A 548 24.27 -4.46 25.53
C GLY A 548 23.82 -5.24 24.31
N GLU A 549 22.52 -5.39 24.15
CA GLU A 549 21.89 -5.98 22.97
C GLU A 549 20.87 -4.96 22.42
N VAL A 550 20.83 -4.82 21.10
CA VAL A 550 19.96 -3.88 20.38
C VAL A 550 19.45 -4.54 19.11
N ASP A 551 18.22 -4.23 18.73
CA ASP A 551 17.53 -4.82 17.60
C ASP A 551 16.39 -3.92 17.09
N ASP A 552 15.78 -4.24 15.95
CA ASP A 552 14.62 -3.55 15.36
C ASP A 552 14.77 -2.00 15.32
N ILE A 553 15.92 -1.50 14.88
CA ILE A 553 16.22 -0.08 14.83
C ILE A 553 15.52 0.56 13.63
N LEU A 554 14.74 1.60 13.87
CA LEU A 554 14.00 2.35 12.87
C LEU A 554 14.22 3.85 13.08
N VAL A 555 14.61 4.56 12.02
CA VAL A 555 14.78 6.02 12.01
C VAL A 555 13.72 6.61 11.12
N ILE A 556 12.95 7.55 11.66
CA ILE A 556 11.80 8.14 11.01
C ILE A 556 11.95 9.65 10.97
N GLY A 557 11.91 10.22 9.77
CA GLY A 557 11.84 11.66 9.53
C GLY A 557 10.40 12.13 9.39
N THR A 558 10.11 13.35 9.84
CA THR A 558 8.91 14.11 9.46
C THR A 558 9.36 15.19 8.48
N PRO A 559 8.91 15.20 7.21
CA PRO A 559 9.31 16.22 6.23
C PRO A 559 9.06 17.66 6.68
#